data_AF-A0A843ICZ8-F1
#
_entry.id   AF-A0A843ICZ8-F1
#
_cell.length_a   1.000
_cell.length_b   1.000
_cell.length_c   1.000
_cell.angle_alpha   90.00
_cell.angle_beta   90.00
_cell.angle_gamma   90.00
#
_symmetry.space_group_name_H-M   'P 1'
#
loop_
_entity.id
_entity.type
_entity.pdbx_description
1 polymer ?
#
loop_
_entity_poly.entity_id
_entity_poly.type
_entity_poly.pdbx_seq_one_letter_code
_entity_poly.pdbx_strand_id
1 'polypeptide(L)' 'MYSQTKIAIPIFQSKIDEVIEVANDCINKGADILEFR' A
#
# COMPACT_ATOMS: atom_id res chain seq x y z
N MET A 1 25.68 -2.01 6.00
CA MET A 1 24.25 -2.24 6.32
C MET A 1 23.51 -2.17 4.99
N TYR A 2 22.97 -3.28 4.48
CA TYR A 2 22.13 -3.20 3.28
C TYR A 2 20.89 -2.38 3.64
N SER A 3 20.63 -1.31 2.88
CA SER A 3 19.37 -0.57 2.98
C SER A 3 18.24 -1.58 2.82
N GLN A 4 17.36 -1.73 3.82
CA GLN A 4 16.20 -2.60 3.69
C GLN A 4 15.42 -2.14 2.45
N THR A 5 15.35 -3.00 1.43
CA THR A 5 14.54 -2.73 0.24
C THR A 5 13.10 -2.52 0.68
N LYS A 6 12.57 -1.33 0.40
CA LYS A 6 11.20 -0.95 0.74
C LYS A 6 10.23 -1.52 -0.28
N ILE A 7 9.08 -2.02 0.19
CA ILE A 7 8.03 -2.56 -0.67
C ILE A 7 6.96 -1.48 -0.88
N ALA A 8 6.78 -1.07 -2.14
CA ALA A 8 5.73 -0.15 -2.55
C ALA A 8 4.60 -0.91 -3.25
N ILE A 9 3.36 -0.71 -2.80
CA ILE A 9 2.17 -1.34 -3.38
C ILE A 9 1.29 -0.27 -4.05
N PRO A 10 0.97 -0.42 -5.35
CA PRO A 10 0.07 0.49 -6.02
C PRO A 10 -1.41 0.22 -5.66
N ILE A 11 -2.17 1.30 -5.44
CA ILE A 11 -3.63 1.29 -5.24
C ILE A 11 -4.27 1.86 -6.51
N PHE A 12 -5.20 1.10 -7.09
CA PHE A 12 -5.89 1.45 -8.35
C PHE A 12 -7.39 1.73 -8.17
N GLN A 13 -7.90 1.54 -6.95
CA GLN A 13 -9.30 1.73 -6.64
C GLN A 13 -9.65 3.21 -6.78
N SER A 14 -10.81 3.49 -7.38
CA SER A 14 -11.25 4.86 -7.68
C SER A 14 -12.24 5.38 -6.64
N LYS A 15 -12.89 4.48 -5.88
CA LYS A 15 -13.82 4.84 -4.82
C LYS A 15 -13.11 4.90 -3.48
N ILE A 16 -13.43 5.93 -2.70
CA ILE A 16 -12.81 6.19 -1.41
C ILE A 16 -12.94 4.98 -0.46
N ASP A 17 -14.12 4.36 -0.39
CA ASP A 17 -14.36 3.24 0.54
C ASP A 17 -13.48 2.03 0.17
N GLU A 18 -13.40 1.70 -1.13
CA GLU A 18 -12.57 0.61 -1.66
C GLU A 18 -11.08 0.88 -1.47
N VAL A 19 -10.65 2.15 -1.65
CA VAL A 19 -9.29 2.60 -1.38
C VAL A 19 -8.91 2.38 0.08
N ILE A 20 -9.77 2.76 1.01
CA ILE A 20 -9.51 2.65 2.44
C ILE A 20 -9.43 1.18 2.85
N GLU A 21 -10.31 0.32 2.34
CA GLU A 21 -10.28 -1.12 2.59
C GLU A 21 -8.97 -1.75 2.13
N VAL A 22 -8.57 -1.50 0.88
CA VAL A 22 -7.33 -2.03 0.29
C VAL A 22 -6.09 -1.48 1.00
N ALA A 23 -6.06 -0.19 1.33
CA ALA A 23 -4.95 0.41 2.06
C ALA A 23 -4.73 -0.25 3.43
N ASN A 24 -5.81 -0.48 4.19
CA ASN A 24 -5.74 -1.14 5.49
C ASN A 24 -5.24 -2.60 5.37
N ASP A 25 -5.71 -3.34 4.38
CA ASP A 25 -5.24 -4.71 4.10
C ASP A 25 -3.74 -4.73 3.76
N CYS A 26 -3.27 -3.80 2.90
CA CYS A 26 -1.85 -3.69 2.56
C CYS A 26 -0.97 -3.31 3.76
N ILE A 27 -1.43 -2.42 4.63
CA ILE A 27 -0.72 -2.05 5.87
C ILE A 27 -0.60 -3.27 6.78
N ASN A 28 -1.68 -4.02 6.99
CA ASN A 28 -1.69 -5.24 7.81
C ASN A 28 -0.76 -6.34 7.25
N LYS A 29 -0.56 -6.37 5.93
CA LYS A 29 0.37 -7.29 5.24
C LYS A 29 1.83 -6.82 5.27
N GLY A 30 2.12 -5.64 5.81
CA GLY A 30 3.48 -5.13 5.97
C GLY A 30 3.99 -4.31 4.78
N ALA A 31 3.11 -3.65 4.03
CA ALA A 31 3.54 -2.68 3.01
C ALA A 31 4.29 -1.51 3.67
N ASP A 32 5.44 -1.13 3.10
CA ASP A 32 6.17 0.06 3.56
C ASP A 32 5.60 1.35 2.95
N ILE A 33 5.17 1.28 1.69
CA ILE A 33 4.70 2.42 0.90
C ILE A 33 3.43 2.03 0.13
N LEU A 34 2.46 2.92 0.10
CA LEU A 34 1.27 2.82 -0.76
C LEU A 34 1.35 3.91 -1.84
N GLU A 35 1.25 3.52 -3.10
CA GLU A 35 1.32 4.42 -4.25
C GLU A 35 -0.06 4.55 -4.90
N PHE A 36 -0.65 5.74 -4.85
CA PHE A 36 -1.90 6.00 -5.56
C PHE A 36 -1.66 6.13 -7.08
N ARG A 37 -2.44 5.39 -7.87
CA ARG A 37 -2.39 5.37 -9.32
C ARG A 37 -3.71 5.80 -9.94
#